data_AF-A0A9R1CWA8-F1
#
_entry.id   AF-A0A9R1CWA8-F1
#
_cell.length_a   1.000
_cell.length_b   1.000
_cell.length_c   1.000
_cell.angle_alpha   90.00
_cell.angle_beta   90.00
_cell.angle_gamma   90.00
#
_symmetry.space_group_name_H-M   'P 1'
#
loop_
_entity.id
_entity.type
_entity.pdbx_description
1 polymer ?
#
loop_
_entity_poly.entity_id
_entity_poly.type
_entity_poly.pdbx_seq_one_letter_code
_entity_poly.pdbx_strand_id
1 'polypeptide(L)'
;MSTQETRAYKNRGSHDALESLDRPQTLGTDAEGAVHHHSAYDDRVVVVAADGAIERTFDLSERKLSAYVAFVDDKRGWESLHYAESFGEILREAIDA
;
A
#
# COMPACT_ATOMS: atom_id res chain seq x y z
N MET A 1 12.61 20.50 37.77
CA MET A 1 12.99 19.32 36.97
C MET A 1 11.71 18.55 36.69
N SER A 2 11.16 18.70 35.48
CA SER A 2 9.89 18.05 35.10
C SER A 2 10.20 16.87 34.20
N THR A 3 9.98 15.68 34.73
CA THR A 3 9.94 14.39 34.05
C THR A 3 8.95 14.47 32.89
N GLN A 4 9.44 14.58 31.66
CA GLN A 4 8.61 14.31 30.49
C GLN A 4 8.44 12.79 30.40
N GLU A 5 7.29 12.34 30.89
CA GLU A 5 6.72 11.02 30.65
C GLU A 5 6.85 10.67 29.16
N THR A 6 7.50 9.54 28.91
CA THR A 6 7.50 8.84 27.63
C THR A 6 6.06 8.41 27.32
N ARG A 7 5.28 9.32 26.72
CA ARG A 7 3.99 8.98 26.14
C ARG A 7 4.25 7.98 25.02
N ALA A 8 3.91 6.72 25.30
CA ALA A 8 3.79 5.68 24.31
C ALA A 8 2.95 6.19 23.14
N TYR A 9 3.58 6.44 22.00
CA TYR A 9 2.94 6.79 20.73
C TYR A 9 2.26 5.53 20.18
N LYS A 10 1.28 5.01 20.92
CA LYS A 10 0.58 3.77 20.57
C LYS A 10 -0.41 4.05 19.45
N ASN A 11 0.02 3.77 18.23
CA ASN A 11 -0.73 3.05 17.20
C ASN A 11 -2.10 3.60 16.79
N ARG A 12 -2.38 4.90 16.98
CA ARG A 12 -3.64 5.53 16.55
C ARG A 12 -3.58 6.10 15.13
N GLY A 13 -2.37 6.33 14.60
CA GLY A 13 -2.17 6.80 13.21
C GLY A 13 -2.27 5.68 12.17
N SER A 14 -2.19 4.42 12.60
CA SER A 14 -2.22 3.27 11.71
C SER A 14 -3.64 3.03 11.19
N HIS A 15 -4.64 2.83 12.05
CA HIS A 15 -6.04 2.64 11.60
C HIS A 15 -6.58 3.82 10.78
N ASP A 16 -6.20 5.04 11.18
CA ASP A 16 -6.57 6.29 10.50
C ASP A 16 -6.05 6.38 9.06
N ALA A 17 -4.94 5.71 8.72
CA ALA A 17 -4.34 5.82 7.40
C ALA A 17 -5.17 5.16 6.30
N LEU A 18 -5.92 4.09 6.58
CA LEU A 18 -6.87 3.52 5.62
C LEU A 18 -8.17 4.33 5.58
N GLU A 19 -8.67 4.76 6.74
CA GLU A 19 -9.91 5.55 6.85
C GLU A 19 -9.79 6.95 6.22
N SER A 20 -8.58 7.48 6.13
CA SER A 20 -8.29 8.78 5.51
C SER A 20 -8.14 8.72 3.99
N LEU A 21 -8.08 7.53 3.37
CA LEU A 21 -8.03 7.41 1.92
C LEU A 21 -9.39 7.78 1.31
N ASP A 22 -9.38 8.62 0.27
CA ASP A 22 -10.56 8.88 -0.55
C ASP A 22 -10.78 7.72 -1.53
N ARG A 23 -11.91 7.02 -1.37
CA ARG A 23 -12.33 5.91 -2.24
C ARG A 23 -11.23 4.85 -2.47
N PRO A 24 -10.69 4.25 -1.41
CA PRO A 24 -9.69 3.22 -1.54
C PRO A 24 -10.26 2.01 -2.28
N GLN A 25 -9.48 1.48 -3.21
CA GLN A 25 -9.75 0.24 -3.92
C GLN A 25 -8.74 -0.81 -3.51
N THR A 26 -9.20 -2.05 -3.34
CA THR A 26 -8.33 -3.17 -3.03
C THR A 26 -7.51 -3.53 -4.26
N LEU A 27 -6.20 -3.33 -4.17
CA LEU A 27 -5.23 -3.67 -5.20
C LEU A 27 -5.00 -5.18 -5.27
N GLY A 28 -4.90 -5.83 -4.11
CA GLY A 28 -4.61 -7.25 -4.02
C GLY A 28 -4.12 -7.68 -2.63
N THR A 29 -3.87 -8.97 -2.48
CA THR A 29 -3.27 -9.58 -1.29
C THR A 29 -1.91 -10.16 -1.66
N ASP A 30 -0.88 -9.86 -0.88
CA ASP A 30 0.45 -10.44 -1.06
C ASP A 30 0.54 -11.87 -0.50
N ALA A 31 1.63 -12.58 -0.79
CA ALA A 31 1.84 -13.96 -0.33
C ALA A 31 2.07 -14.07 1.19
N GLU A 32 2.31 -12.96 1.89
CA GLU A 32 2.37 -12.90 3.36
C GLU A 32 0.97 -12.71 3.98
N GLY A 33 -0.06 -12.54 3.15
CA GLY A 33 -1.46 -12.32 3.55
C GLY A 33 -1.82 -10.87 3.81
N ALA A 34 -0.96 -9.91 3.43
CA ALA A 34 -1.25 -8.48 3.60
C ALA A 34 -2.05 -7.91 2.42
N VAL A 35 -3.12 -7.19 2.74
CA VAL A 35 -4.03 -6.57 1.78
C VAL A 35 -3.57 -5.16 1.46
N HIS A 36 -3.46 -4.87 0.18
CA HIS A 36 -2.99 -3.61 -0.36
C HIS A 36 -4.18 -2.78 -0.84
N HIS A 37 -4.36 -1.60 -0.26
CA HIS A 37 -5.42 -0.66 -0.61
C HIS A 37 -4.83 0.56 -1.28
N HIS A 38 -5.25 0.86 -2.49
CA HIS A 38 -4.78 1.99 -3.28
C HIS A 38 -5.88 3.06 -3.40
N SER A 39 -5.54 4.32 -3.18
CA SER A 39 -6.35 5.48 -3.59
C SER A 39 -5.65 6.22 -4.72
N ALA A 40 -6.33 6.34 -5.86
CA ALA A 40 -5.89 7.16 -6.98
C ALA A 40 -6.07 8.67 -6.73
N TYR A 41 -6.87 9.04 -5.73
CA TYR A 41 -7.13 10.44 -5.38
C TYR A 41 -6.08 11.00 -4.43
N ASP A 42 -5.55 10.14 -3.56
CA ASP A 42 -4.49 10.48 -2.60
C ASP A 42 -3.10 10.06 -3.10
N ASP A 43 -3.01 9.44 -4.28
CA ASP A 43 -1.80 8.84 -4.85
C ASP A 43 -1.05 8.01 -3.79
N ARG A 44 -1.76 7.06 -3.16
CA ARG A 44 -1.23 6.37 -1.98
C ARG A 44 -1.68 4.92 -1.92
N VAL A 45 -0.81 4.07 -1.39
CA VAL A 45 -1.11 2.68 -1.03
C VAL A 45 -0.95 2.47 0.47
N VAL A 46 -1.92 1.82 1.07
CA VAL A 46 -1.91 1.40 2.47
C VAL A 46 -1.94 -0.12 2.52
N VAL A 47 -0.99 -0.70 3.23
CA VAL A 47 -0.82 -2.15 3.41
C VAL A 47 -1.33 -2.54 4.78
N VAL A 48 -2.26 -3.47 4.81
CA VAL A 48 -2.91 -3.98 6.03
C VAL A 48 -2.55 -5.45 6.19
N ALA A 49 -1.91 -5.81 7.29
CA ALA A 49 -1.58 -7.19 7.61
C ALA A 49 -2.84 -8.05 7.80
N ALA A 50 -2.67 -9.37 7.76
CA ALA A 50 -3.74 -10.33 7.99
C ALA A 50 -4.42 -10.19 9.38
N ASP A 51 -3.73 -9.60 10.36
CA ASP A 51 -4.28 -9.29 11.69
C ASP A 51 -5.10 -7.99 11.74
N GLY A 52 -5.22 -7.29 10.61
CA GLY A 52 -5.93 -6.02 10.46
C GLY A 52 -5.11 -4.79 10.86
N ALA A 53 -3.85 -4.95 11.27
CA ALA A 53 -2.98 -3.81 11.55
C ALA A 53 -2.43 -3.20 10.27
N ILE A 54 -2.35 -1.87 10.20
CA ILE A 54 -1.67 -1.21 9.09
C ILE A 54 -0.18 -1.42 9.26
N GLU A 55 0.43 -2.14 8.32
CA GLU A 55 1.86 -2.39 8.30
C GLU A 55 2.60 -1.15 7.84
N ARG A 56 2.21 -0.62 6.66
CA ARG A 56 2.91 0.46 5.98
C ARG A 56 2.00 1.25 5.04
N THR A 57 2.43 2.49 4.79
CA THR A 57 1.85 3.39 3.80
C THR A 57 2.93 3.80 2.81
N PHE A 58 2.60 3.79 1.52
CA PHE A 58 3.46 4.16 0.42
C PHE A 58 2.83 5.33 -0.32
N ASP A 59 3.60 6.40 -0.49
CA ASP A 59 3.21 7.54 -1.30
C ASP A 59 3.64 7.30 -2.75
N LEU A 60 2.72 7.50 -3.69
CA LEU A 60 2.87 7.28 -5.12
C LEU A 60 2.99 8.61 -5.90
N SER A 61 3.01 9.76 -5.22
CA SER A 61 3.12 11.07 -5.89
C SER A 61 4.35 11.19 -6.81
N GLU A 62 5.44 10.49 -6.47
CA GLU A 62 6.67 10.43 -7.27
C GLU A 62 6.88 9.08 -7.98
N ARG A 63 6.00 8.10 -7.80
CA ARG A 63 6.17 6.73 -8.32
C ARG A 63 4.85 6.13 -8.80
N LYS A 64 4.83 5.69 -10.06
CA LYS A 64 3.67 5.01 -10.65
C LYS A 64 3.27 3.77 -9.83
N LEU A 65 1.96 3.53 -9.77
CA LEU A 65 1.37 2.33 -9.14
C LEU A 65 1.92 1.03 -9.75
N SER A 66 2.21 1.00 -11.05
CA SER A 66 2.84 -0.15 -11.72
C SER A 66 4.22 -0.52 -11.14
N ALA A 67 5.04 0.48 -10.82
CA ALA A 67 6.34 0.25 -10.18
C ALA A 67 6.18 -0.27 -8.74
N TYR A 68 5.11 0.13 -8.06
CA TYR A 68 4.77 -0.41 -6.75
C TYR A 68 4.32 -1.88 -6.83
N VAL A 69 3.47 -2.22 -7.80
CA VAL A 69 3.02 -3.61 -8.03
C VAL A 69 4.21 -4.52 -8.32
N ALA A 70 5.13 -4.10 -9.20
CA ALA A 70 6.35 -4.85 -9.51
C ALA A 70 7.28 -4.99 -8.30
N PHE A 71 7.38 -3.95 -7.45
CA PHE A 71 8.16 -4.00 -6.21
C PHE A 71 7.61 -5.03 -5.22
N VAL A 72 6.29 -5.09 -5.03
CA VAL A 72 5.65 -6.09 -4.14
C VAL A 72 5.82 -7.49 -4.73
N ASP A 73 5.67 -7.64 -6.04
CA ASP A 73 5.88 -8.93 -6.71
C ASP A 73 7.32 -9.46 -6.51
N ASP A 74 8.33 -8.61 -6.68
CA ASP A 74 9.74 -8.96 -6.46
C ASP A 74 10.07 -9.29 -4.99
N LYS A 75 9.44 -8.59 -4.05
CA LYS A 75 9.81 -8.68 -2.62
C LYS A 75 9.01 -9.72 -1.84
N ARG A 76 7.71 -9.81 -2.11
CA ARG A 76 6.74 -10.64 -1.38
C ARG A 76 6.04 -11.63 -2.30
N GLY A 77 5.77 -11.23 -3.54
CA GLY A 77 4.89 -11.96 -4.45
C GLY A 77 3.41 -11.67 -4.15
N TRP A 78 2.57 -11.72 -5.18
CA TRP A 78 1.13 -11.57 -5.04
C TRP A 78 0.43 -12.92 -4.90
N GLU A 79 -0.43 -13.07 -3.90
CA GLU A 79 -1.37 -14.20 -3.82
C GLU A 79 -2.59 -13.93 -4.70
N SER A 80 -3.06 -12.68 -4.72
CA SER A 80 -4.17 -12.24 -5.58
C SER A 80 -3.97 -10.79 -5.95
N LEU A 81 -4.00 -10.46 -7.24
CA LEU A 81 -3.86 -9.11 -7.74
C LEU A 81 -5.10 -8.73 -8.55
N HIS A 82 -5.80 -7.70 -8.10
CA HIS A 82 -6.98 -7.11 -8.75
C HIS A 82 -6.62 -5.81 -9.49
N TYR A 83 -5.48 -5.82 -10.18
CA TYR A 83 -5.04 -4.72 -11.01
C TYR A 83 -5.76 -4.78 -12.36
N ALA A 84 -6.82 -3.97 -12.52
CA ALA A 84 -7.72 -4.01 -13.67
C ALA A 84 -7.15 -3.34 -14.94
N GLU A 85 -6.03 -2.61 -14.83
CA GLU A 85 -5.26 -2.22 -16.00
C GLU A 85 -4.55 -3.47 -16.49
N SER A 86 -5.18 -4.10 -17.47
CA SER A 86 -4.64 -5.05 -18.43
C SER A 86 -3.16 -5.33 -18.19
N PHE A 87 -2.81 -6.52 -17.69
CA PHE A 87 -1.41 -6.96 -17.57
C PHE A 87 -0.58 -6.71 -18.86
N GLY A 88 -1.24 -6.58 -20.01
CA GLY A 88 -0.67 -6.17 -21.30
C GLY A 88 -0.37 -4.67 -21.52
N GLU A 89 -0.94 -3.73 -20.75
CA GLU A 89 -0.60 -2.30 -20.80
C GLU A 89 0.63 -1.99 -19.93
N ILE A 90 0.72 -2.61 -18.74
CA ILE A 90 1.89 -2.47 -17.84
C ILE A 90 3.16 -3.00 -18.49
N LEU A 91 3.11 -4.18 -19.12
CA LEU A 91 4.27 -4.75 -19.81
C LEU A 91 4.71 -3.90 -20.99
N ARG A 92 3.80 -3.17 -21.63
CA ARG A 92 4.14 -2.31 -22.77
C ARG A 92 4.86 -1.04 -22.33
N GLU A 93 4.44 -0.42 -21.22
CA GLU A 93 5.17 0.73 -20.66
C GLU A 93 6.51 0.35 -20.02
N ALA A 94 6.64 -0.85 -19.43
CA ALA A 94 7.89 -1.29 -18.80
C ALA A 94 8.99 -1.69 -19.81
N ILE A 95 8.63 -2.03 -21.05
CA ILE A 95 9.56 -2.41 -22.12
C ILE A 95 9.99 -1.18 -22.96
N ASP A 96 9.20 -0.10 -22.94
CA ASP A 96 9.49 1.16 -23.68
C ASP A 96 10.30 2.19 -22.87
N ALA A 97 10.75 1.85 -21.65
CA ALA A 97 11.53 2.71 -20.75
C ALA A 97 13.04 2.38 -20.74
#